data_AF-A0A8K0TYR8-F1
#
_entry.id   AF-A0A8K0TYR8-F1
#
_cell.length_a   1.000
_cell.length_b   1.000
_cell.length_c   1.000
_cell.angle_alpha   90.00
_cell.angle_beta   90.00
_cell.angle_gamma   90.00
#
_symmetry.space_group_name_H-M   'P 1'
#
loop_
_entity.id
_entity.type
_entity.pdbx_description
1 polymer ?
#
loop_
_entity_poly.entity_id
_entity_poly.type
_entity_poly.pdbx_seq_one_letter_code
_entity_poly.pdbx_strand_id
1 'polypeptide(L)'
;MISRKVLSELLRKPCGPYRDEDVLDKQECKLTSKCELVLYSFILEHDGKIVGLDDSERPLGGSGEDNRRFRFRGVLRIANPDWLSEFGLKTVEAELNLRASERAVREGERRGPPLTLESLFRSRLLKRSNSAWNNEGDDETKLNILVQGGKGLPAVFMQSSRAPTGLLWSTKDQNRQYRIATMHVATYSQSENFFWRWRLFALMKAIVKTSPPMPLHKQTPDWFAKMYLERFAYPTEDTHQRLIYDSADPDVDEQGNTQTPRQLLKVHKSEVLGLFASQAEWFVTNDAVRREKLLGLHSWDKFWRMVKKERQRAARRGVMWGWPIGKEHGAGGFLSSLESEGEELDKLVKQNPVTGKSH
;
A
#
# COMPACT_ATOMS: atom_id res chain seq x y z
N MET A 1 25.86 33.78 -5.03
CA MET A 1 24.67 32.97 -5.38
C MET A 1 25.05 31.51 -5.18
N ILE A 2 24.20 30.70 -4.54
CA ILE A 2 24.52 29.28 -4.30
C ILE A 2 24.56 28.52 -5.63
N SER A 3 25.57 27.67 -5.85
CA SER A 3 25.62 26.87 -7.08
C SER A 3 24.63 25.71 -6.99
N ARG A 4 24.13 25.25 -8.14
CA ARG A 4 23.18 24.13 -8.22
C ARG A 4 23.75 22.83 -7.63
N LYS A 5 25.06 22.60 -7.80
CA LYS A 5 25.76 21.46 -7.21
C LYS A 5 25.72 21.50 -5.68
N VAL A 6 26.01 22.67 -5.10
CA VAL A 6 25.95 22.85 -3.64
C VAL A 6 24.51 22.70 -3.14
N LEU A 7 23.54 23.29 -3.82
CA LEU A 7 22.13 23.14 -3.43
C LEU A 7 21.67 21.67 -3.48
N SER A 8 22.04 20.93 -4.53
CA SER A 8 21.77 19.50 -4.66
C SER A 8 22.39 18.68 -3.52
N GLU A 9 23.62 19.02 -3.12
CA GLU A 9 24.27 18.42 -1.95
C GLU A 9 23.45 18.66 -0.67
N LEU A 10 23.01 19.91 -0.42
CA LEU A 10 22.23 20.27 0.77
C LEU A 10 20.86 19.56 0.83
N LEU A 11 20.26 19.31 -0.34
CA LEU A 11 18.93 18.70 -0.49
C LEU A 11 18.98 17.17 -0.71
N ARG A 12 20.18 16.59 -0.76
CA ARG A 12 20.36 15.14 -0.91
C ARG A 12 19.67 14.35 0.21
N LYS A 13 19.71 14.89 1.44
CA LYS A 13 18.95 14.36 2.58
C LYS A 13 17.68 15.18 2.76
N PRO A 14 16.50 14.57 3.00
CA PRO A 14 15.30 15.34 3.32
C PRO A 14 15.48 16.16 4.60
N CYS A 15 14.83 17.32 4.72
CA CYS A 15 14.79 18.11 5.95
C CYS A 15 13.78 17.51 6.95
N GLY A 16 14.02 17.61 8.27
CA GLY A 16 13.13 17.04 9.30
C GLY A 16 13.74 15.87 10.10
N PRO A 17 12.93 15.09 10.85
CA PRO A 17 11.48 14.89 10.67
C PRO A 17 10.60 15.98 11.31
N TYR A 18 9.58 16.43 10.59
CA TYR A 18 8.61 17.41 11.08
C TYR A 18 7.22 16.79 11.29
N ARG A 19 6.47 17.28 12.27
CA ARG A 19 5.05 16.93 12.39
C ARG A 19 4.28 17.56 11.23
N ASP A 20 3.45 16.77 10.57
CA ASP A 20 2.72 17.24 9.39
C ASP A 20 1.68 18.32 9.71
N GLU A 21 1.11 18.27 10.92
CA GLU A 21 0.19 19.29 11.44
C GLU A 21 0.83 20.68 11.62
N ASP A 22 2.14 20.72 11.90
CA ASP A 22 2.89 21.95 12.18
C ASP A 22 3.49 22.54 10.89
N VAL A 23 4.06 21.68 10.04
CA VAL A 23 4.87 22.12 8.89
C VAL A 23 4.02 22.40 7.65
N LEU A 24 2.88 21.72 7.48
CA LEU A 24 2.05 21.86 6.28
C LEU A 24 0.91 22.85 6.50
N ASP A 25 0.59 23.64 5.49
CA ASP A 25 -0.52 24.58 5.54
C ASP A 25 -1.87 23.85 5.62
N LYS A 26 -2.79 24.36 6.43
CA LYS A 26 -4.07 23.69 6.71
C LYS A 26 -5.06 23.80 5.54
N GLN A 27 -4.99 24.85 4.73
CA GLN A 27 -5.96 25.09 3.66
C GLN A 27 -5.46 24.51 2.33
N GLU A 28 -4.22 24.83 1.96
CA GLU A 28 -3.61 24.41 0.69
C GLU A 28 -3.42 22.89 0.59
N CYS A 29 -3.08 22.27 1.72
CA CYS A 29 -2.86 20.82 1.80
C CYS A 29 -4.11 20.06 2.30
N LYS A 30 -5.29 20.69 2.34
CA LYS A 30 -6.57 19.99 2.54
C LYS A 30 -7.22 19.71 1.19
N LEU A 31 -7.09 18.47 0.75
CA LEU A 31 -8.09 17.73 -0.04
C LEU A 31 -8.86 18.48 -1.16
N THR A 32 -8.20 19.43 -1.82
CA THR A 32 -8.68 20.00 -3.08
C THR A 32 -8.18 19.11 -4.22
N SER A 33 -8.94 19.02 -5.31
CA SER A 33 -8.53 18.30 -6.53
C SER A 33 -7.20 18.78 -7.12
N LYS A 34 -6.68 19.91 -6.64
CA LYS A 34 -5.43 20.55 -7.09
C LYS A 34 -4.21 20.12 -6.30
N CYS A 35 -4.37 19.61 -5.07
CA CYS A 35 -3.25 19.29 -4.18
C CYS A 35 -3.25 17.80 -3.84
N GLU A 36 -2.43 17.04 -4.55
CA GLU A 36 -2.19 15.63 -4.24
C GLU A 36 -0.87 15.48 -3.46
N LEU A 37 -0.98 15.17 -2.16
CA LEU A 37 0.18 14.87 -1.34
C LEU A 37 0.63 13.43 -1.60
N VAL A 38 1.90 13.27 -1.95
CA VAL A 38 2.49 11.96 -2.26
C VAL A 38 3.66 11.68 -1.32
N LEU A 39 3.57 10.57 -0.57
CA LEU A 39 4.65 10.13 0.31
C LEU A 39 5.51 9.07 -0.38
N TYR A 40 6.82 9.27 -0.24
CA TYR A 40 7.86 8.34 -0.63
C TYR A 40 8.51 7.75 0.61
N SER A 41 9.07 6.54 0.50
CA SER A 41 9.73 5.86 1.63
C SER A 41 8.86 5.81 2.88
N PHE A 42 7.57 5.50 2.72
CA PHE A 42 6.63 5.42 3.84
C PHE A 42 7.04 4.34 4.84
N ILE A 43 7.14 4.73 6.10
CA ILE A 43 7.44 3.86 7.24
C ILE A 43 6.24 3.92 8.19
N LEU A 44 5.80 2.76 8.66
CA LEU A 44 4.82 2.65 9.73
C LEU A 44 5.50 2.12 10.99
N GLU A 45 5.22 2.74 12.13
CA GLU A 45 5.80 2.40 13.41
C GLU A 45 4.72 2.26 14.49
N HIS A 46 4.92 1.31 15.40
CA HIS A 46 4.16 1.13 16.63
C HIS A 46 5.15 0.85 17.76
N ASP A 47 5.03 1.60 18.87
CA ASP A 47 5.94 1.51 20.03
C ASP A 47 7.43 1.55 19.67
N GLY A 48 7.78 2.41 18.71
CA GLY A 48 9.14 2.61 18.22
C GLY A 48 9.68 1.51 17.30
N LYS A 49 8.88 0.47 17.00
CA LYS A 49 9.25 -0.61 16.07
C LYS A 49 8.59 -0.40 14.72
N ILE A 50 9.31 -0.72 13.64
CA ILE A 50 8.75 -0.72 12.29
C ILE A 50 7.79 -1.90 12.16
N VAL A 51 6.55 -1.62 11.77
CA VAL A 51 5.47 -2.60 11.61
C VAL A 51 4.91 -2.58 10.18
N GLY A 52 4.11 -3.59 9.84
CA GLY A 52 3.36 -3.65 8.61
C GLY A 52 1.95 -3.06 8.70
N LEU A 53 1.31 -2.93 7.54
CA LEU A 53 -0.12 -2.60 7.45
C LEU A 53 -0.99 -3.71 8.04
N ASP A 54 -0.52 -4.96 7.95
CA ASP A 54 -1.10 -6.13 8.60
C ASP A 54 -1.31 -5.93 10.11
N ASP A 55 -0.28 -5.45 10.81
CA ASP A 55 -0.37 -5.18 12.26
C ASP A 55 -1.29 -4.00 12.57
N SER A 56 -1.43 -3.09 11.60
CA SER A 56 -2.22 -1.88 11.73
C SER A 56 -3.73 -2.10 11.55
N GLU A 57 -4.13 -3.24 10.97
CA GLU A 57 -5.53 -3.60 10.87
C GLU A 57 -6.09 -3.97 12.24
N ARG A 58 -7.40 -3.79 12.41
CA ARG A 58 -8.06 -4.21 13.65
C ARG A 58 -7.87 -5.71 13.81
N PRO A 59 -7.50 -6.21 15.02
CA PRO A 59 -7.38 -7.63 15.25
C PRO A 59 -8.68 -8.34 14.92
N LEU A 60 -8.59 -9.50 14.28
CA LEU A 60 -9.76 -10.33 13.99
C LEU A 60 -10.42 -10.72 15.33
N GLY A 61 -11.68 -10.32 15.54
CA GLY A 61 -12.47 -10.72 16.72
C GLY A 61 -12.42 -9.80 17.94
N GLY A 62 -11.69 -8.68 17.91
CA GLY A 62 -11.69 -7.72 19.02
C GLY A 62 -12.88 -6.77 18.97
N SER A 63 -13.82 -6.87 19.92
CA SER A 63 -14.92 -5.91 20.09
C SER A 63 -14.51 -4.62 20.82
N GLY A 64 -13.25 -4.54 21.28
CA GLY A 64 -12.72 -3.40 22.03
C GLY A 64 -12.27 -2.22 21.16
N GLU A 65 -12.20 -1.03 21.75
CA GLU A 65 -11.55 0.12 21.15
C GLU A 65 -10.06 -0.18 20.89
N ASP A 66 -9.64 0.01 19.64
CA ASP A 66 -8.24 -0.15 19.25
C ASP A 66 -7.43 1.08 19.73
N ASN A 67 -6.86 0.97 20.92
CA ASN A 67 -6.05 2.03 21.54
C ASN A 67 -4.61 2.09 21.01
N ARG A 68 -4.24 1.25 20.04
CA ARG A 68 -2.89 1.24 19.48
C ARG A 68 -2.63 2.55 18.75
N ARG A 69 -1.51 3.19 19.10
CA ARG A 69 -1.06 4.43 18.46
C ARG A 69 -0.01 4.08 17.43
N PHE A 70 -0.35 4.31 16.17
CA PHE A 70 0.57 4.15 15.05
C PHE A 70 1.11 5.51 14.63
N ARG A 71 2.42 5.59 14.47
CA ARG A 71 3.13 6.72 13.89
C ARG A 71 3.54 6.37 12.47
N PHE A 72 3.33 7.26 11.53
CA PHE A 72 3.92 7.12 10.19
C PHE A 72 5.03 8.14 9.99
N ARG A 73 5.94 7.82 9.07
CA ARG A 73 6.94 8.73 8.53
C ARG A 73 6.99 8.58 7.01
N GLY A 74 7.33 9.64 6.30
CA GLY A 74 7.51 9.56 4.85
C GLY A 74 8.14 10.83 4.31
N VAL A 75 8.81 10.70 3.17
CA VAL A 75 9.38 11.83 2.44
C VAL A 75 8.29 12.44 1.55
N LEU A 76 7.99 13.70 1.79
CA LEU A 76 7.11 14.51 0.97
C LEU A 76 7.95 15.42 0.07
N ARG A 77 7.66 15.40 -1.23
CA ARG A 77 8.28 16.31 -2.20
C ARG A 77 7.46 17.60 -2.25
N ILE A 78 8.05 18.73 -1.85
CA ILE A 78 7.37 20.03 -1.84
C ILE A 78 7.43 20.64 -3.24
N ALA A 79 6.27 20.73 -3.89
CA ALA A 79 6.15 21.27 -5.23
C ALA A 79 5.85 22.79 -5.23
N ASN A 80 5.19 23.29 -4.18
CA ASN A 80 4.89 24.70 -4.00
C ASN A 80 5.23 25.12 -2.57
N PRO A 81 5.98 26.22 -2.33
CA PRO A 81 6.21 26.75 -0.97
C PRO A 81 4.91 27.03 -0.21
N ASP A 82 3.81 27.35 -0.89
CA ASP A 82 2.50 27.60 -0.25
C ASP A 82 1.93 26.36 0.45
N TRP A 83 2.50 25.17 0.20
CA TRP A 83 2.15 23.96 0.94
C TRP A 83 2.67 23.96 2.38
N LEU A 84 3.65 24.81 2.67
CA LEU A 84 4.22 24.95 4.01
C LEU A 84 3.46 26.04 4.77
N SER A 85 3.19 25.78 6.05
CA SER A 85 2.74 26.84 6.95
C SER A 85 3.84 27.90 7.12
N GLU A 86 3.52 29.09 7.61
CA GLU A 86 4.56 30.10 7.91
C GLU A 86 5.63 29.57 8.88
N PHE A 87 5.20 28.77 9.85
CA PHE A 87 6.11 28.09 10.79
C PHE A 87 6.97 27.05 10.07
N GLY A 88 6.37 26.24 9.20
CA GLY A 88 7.07 25.24 8.41
C GLY A 88 8.10 25.85 7.46
N LEU A 89 7.75 26.96 6.81
CA LEU A 89 8.65 27.71 5.93
C LEU A 89 9.89 28.17 6.69
N LYS A 90 9.71 28.87 7.82
CA LYS A 90 10.82 29.34 8.67
C LYS A 90 11.68 28.19 9.19
N THR A 91 11.05 27.08 9.58
CA THR A 91 11.75 25.90 10.10
C THR A 91 12.62 25.24 9.04
N VAL A 92 12.08 25.02 7.84
CA VAL A 92 12.81 24.43 6.72
C VAL A 92 13.95 25.35 6.27
N GLU A 93 13.73 26.66 6.19
CA GLU A 93 14.77 27.63 5.87
C GLU A 93 15.89 27.64 6.92
N ALA A 94 15.55 27.61 8.20
CA ALA A 94 16.53 27.56 9.28
C ALA A 94 17.41 26.31 9.19
N GLU A 95 16.82 25.14 8.91
CA GLU A 95 17.58 23.90 8.74
C GLU A 95 18.48 23.93 7.49
N LEU A 96 17.99 24.47 6.36
CA LEU A 96 18.81 24.63 5.15
C LEU A 96 19.99 25.58 5.38
N ASN A 97 19.77 26.67 6.11
CA ASN A 97 20.82 27.62 6.47
C ASN A 97 21.85 27.02 7.44
N LEU A 98 21.40 26.17 8.37
CA LEU A 98 22.29 25.42 9.25
C LEU A 98 23.20 24.50 8.43
N ARG A 99 22.62 23.66 7.55
CA ARG A 99 23.40 22.76 6.68
C ARG A 99 24.37 23.52 5.78
N ALA A 100 23.94 24.65 5.20
CA ALA A 100 24.81 25.50 4.39
C ALA A 100 25.97 26.08 5.21
N SER A 101 25.72 26.48 6.46
CA SER A 101 26.73 27.00 7.37
C SER A 101 27.73 25.92 7.79
N GLU A 102 27.26 24.71 8.11
CA GLU A 102 28.10 23.55 8.43
C GLU A 102 29.01 23.17 7.26
N ARG A 103 28.45 23.14 6.03
CA ARG A 103 29.23 22.94 4.81
C ARG A 103 30.29 24.02 4.64
N ALA A 104 29.93 25.30 4.78
CA ALA A 104 30.88 26.39 4.59
C ALA A 104 32.07 26.29 5.56
N VAL A 105 31.82 25.92 6.83
CA VAL A 105 32.88 25.68 7.82
C VAL A 105 33.76 24.50 7.39
N ARG A 106 33.17 23.40 6.92
CA ARG A 106 33.90 22.21 6.45
C ARG A 106 34.83 22.50 5.26
N GLU A 107 34.38 23.31 4.31
CA GLU A 107 35.13 23.64 3.09
C GLU A 107 36.04 24.89 3.24
N GLY A 108 36.04 25.55 4.40
CA GLY A 108 36.77 26.82 4.60
C GLY A 108 36.21 27.99 3.79
N GLU A 109 34.96 27.89 3.32
CA GLU A 109 34.28 28.93 2.56
C GLU A 109 33.70 30.00 3.50
N ARG A 110 33.64 31.26 3.04
CA ARG A 110 32.91 32.30 3.76
C ARG A 110 31.41 31.98 3.76
N ARG A 111 30.73 32.20 4.89
CA ARG A 111 29.28 32.03 4.98
C ARG A 111 28.59 32.90 3.93
N GLY A 112 27.78 32.26 3.09
CA GLY A 112 26.94 32.94 2.12
C GLY A 112 25.76 33.67 2.78
N PRO A 113 24.99 34.45 2.01
CA PRO A 113 23.75 35.02 2.51
C PRO A 113 22.75 33.92 2.88
N PRO A 114 21.82 34.19 3.82
CA PRO A 114 20.77 33.24 4.18
C PRO A 114 19.96 32.79 2.95
N LEU A 115 19.78 31.48 2.83
CA LEU A 115 18.91 30.86 1.84
C LEU A 115 17.46 31.02 2.28
N THR A 116 16.63 31.54 1.37
CA THR A 116 15.17 31.56 1.52
C THR A 116 14.53 30.67 0.46
N LEU A 117 13.49 29.93 0.82
CA LEU A 117 12.75 29.08 -0.11
C LEU A 117 12.15 29.91 -1.24
N GLU A 118 11.63 31.10 -0.93
CA GLU A 118 11.10 32.02 -1.94
C GLU A 118 12.15 32.36 -3.00
N SER A 119 13.39 32.68 -2.60
CA SER A 119 14.49 32.95 -3.53
C SER A 119 14.85 31.73 -4.36
N LEU A 120 14.90 30.54 -3.75
CA LEU A 120 15.22 29.28 -4.44
C LEU A 120 14.16 28.89 -5.48
N PHE A 121 12.88 29.08 -5.18
CA PHE A 121 11.78 28.84 -6.13
C PHE A 121 11.72 29.93 -7.22
N ARG A 122 11.87 31.22 -6.87
CA ARG A 122 11.85 32.32 -7.86
C ARG A 122 13.02 32.24 -8.85
N SER A 123 14.21 31.84 -8.38
CA SER A 123 15.40 31.64 -9.22
C SER A 123 15.37 30.34 -10.05
N ARG A 124 14.29 29.55 -9.95
CA ARG A 124 14.15 28.23 -10.62
C ARG A 124 15.23 27.22 -10.25
N LEU A 125 15.93 27.43 -9.14
CA LEU A 125 16.82 26.43 -8.55
C LEU A 125 16.02 25.27 -7.95
N LEU A 126 14.81 25.57 -7.45
CA LEU A 126 13.77 24.60 -7.14
C LEU A 126 12.64 24.72 -8.17
N LYS A 127 12.20 23.58 -8.73
CA LYS A 127 11.09 23.55 -9.67
C LYS A 127 9.75 23.59 -8.95
N ARG A 128 8.84 24.44 -9.42
CA ARG A 128 7.40 24.27 -9.15
C ARG A 128 6.88 23.18 -10.08
N SER A 129 6.50 22.04 -9.51
CA SER A 129 5.83 20.99 -10.28
C SER A 129 4.34 21.01 -9.99
N ASN A 130 3.52 21.00 -11.03
CA ASN A 130 2.08 20.84 -10.90
C ASN A 130 1.68 19.38 -10.66
N SER A 131 2.61 18.43 -10.81
CA SER A 131 2.35 17.01 -10.54
C SER A 131 3.47 16.40 -9.70
N ALA A 132 3.09 15.65 -8.67
CA ALA A 132 4.05 14.88 -7.86
C ALA A 132 4.63 13.65 -8.60
N TRP A 133 4.16 13.37 -9.83
CA TRP A 133 4.39 12.13 -10.58
C TRP A 133 5.24 12.28 -11.85
N ASN A 134 5.58 13.50 -12.28
CA ASN A 134 6.41 13.63 -13.47
C ASN A 134 7.82 13.08 -13.23
N ASN A 135 8.19 12.17 -14.13
CA ASN A 135 9.41 11.36 -14.08
C ASN A 135 10.70 12.20 -14.05
N GLU A 136 11.71 11.53 -13.52
CA GLU A 136 13.10 11.90 -13.31
C GLU A 136 13.78 12.42 -14.59
N GLY A 137 13.63 13.72 -14.86
CA GLY A 137 14.75 14.44 -15.47
C GLY A 137 15.86 14.52 -14.42
N ASP A 138 16.98 13.84 -14.66
CA ASP A 138 18.10 13.61 -13.73
C ASP A 138 18.67 14.86 -13.06
N ASP A 139 18.42 16.05 -13.63
CA ASP A 139 18.97 17.29 -13.11
C ASP A 139 18.07 18.05 -12.13
N GLU A 140 16.81 17.64 -11.91
CA GLU A 140 15.86 18.47 -11.16
C GLU A 140 16.09 18.42 -9.64
N THR A 141 16.51 19.56 -9.07
CA THR A 141 16.65 19.73 -7.62
C THR A 141 15.27 19.95 -6.99
N LYS A 142 14.83 18.99 -6.16
CA LYS A 142 13.53 18.99 -5.49
C LYS A 142 13.71 19.18 -3.98
N LEU A 143 12.83 19.96 -3.36
CA LEU A 143 12.79 20.10 -1.90
C LEU A 143 12.07 18.89 -1.30
N ASN A 144 12.82 18.05 -0.60
CA ASN A 144 12.29 16.89 0.09
C ASN A 144 12.23 17.19 1.59
N ILE A 145 11.08 16.97 2.22
CA ILE A 145 10.94 17.02 3.68
C ILE A 145 10.48 15.67 4.21
N LEU A 146 10.99 15.26 5.36
CA LEU A 146 10.55 14.09 6.08
C LEU A 146 9.43 14.52 7.02
N VAL A 147 8.21 14.06 6.75
CA VAL A 147 7.04 14.33 7.60
C VAL A 147 6.70 13.12 8.45
N GLN A 148 6.09 13.37 9.61
CA GLN A 148 5.58 12.35 10.51
C GLN A 148 4.22 12.78 11.09
N GLY A 149 3.39 11.80 11.45
CA GLY A 149 2.09 12.05 12.06
C GLY A 149 1.46 10.79 12.63
N GLY A 150 0.30 10.94 13.26
CA GLY A 150 -0.50 9.81 13.76
C GLY A 150 -1.40 9.20 12.68
N LYS A 151 -1.61 7.88 12.71
CA LYS A 151 -2.65 7.23 11.91
C LYS A 151 -4.04 7.71 12.34
N GLY A 152 -4.82 8.21 11.40
CA GLY A 152 -6.21 8.65 11.63
C GLY A 152 -7.22 7.57 11.27
N LEU A 153 -7.30 7.23 9.97
CA LEU A 153 -8.21 6.23 9.44
C LEU A 153 -7.46 4.94 9.07
N PRO A 154 -8.18 3.81 8.89
CA PRO A 154 -7.59 2.61 8.28
C PRO A 154 -6.95 2.93 6.93
N ALA A 155 -5.89 2.18 6.61
CA ALA A 155 -5.27 2.23 5.29
C ALA A 155 -6.27 1.79 4.21
N VAL A 156 -6.29 2.50 3.08
CA VAL A 156 -7.22 2.21 1.97
C VAL A 156 -6.41 1.87 0.73
N PHE A 157 -6.52 0.65 0.23
CA PHE A 157 -5.76 0.19 -0.94
C PHE A 157 -6.70 -0.31 -2.04
N MET A 158 -6.65 0.31 -3.22
CA MET A 158 -7.50 -0.03 -4.38
C MET A 158 -9.02 0.05 -4.14
N GLN A 159 -9.47 0.78 -3.11
CA GLN A 159 -10.91 0.98 -2.82
C GLN A 159 -11.38 2.42 -3.04
N SER A 160 -10.45 3.37 -3.12
CA SER A 160 -10.77 4.79 -3.31
C SER A 160 -10.62 5.16 -4.78
N SER A 161 -11.55 5.95 -5.30
CA SER A 161 -11.42 6.58 -6.62
C SER A 161 -10.21 7.51 -6.73
N ARG A 162 -9.68 8.00 -5.61
CA ARG A 162 -8.47 8.84 -5.57
C ARG A 162 -7.17 8.07 -5.72
N ALA A 163 -7.19 6.79 -5.38
CA ALA A 163 -6.04 5.91 -5.50
C ALA A 163 -6.53 4.54 -6.02
N PRO A 164 -7.03 4.47 -7.28
CA PRO A 164 -7.67 3.27 -7.80
C PRO A 164 -6.71 2.08 -7.86
N THR A 165 -5.42 2.35 -8.02
CA THR A 165 -4.33 1.36 -8.08
C THR A 165 -3.33 1.51 -6.93
N GLY A 166 -3.61 2.39 -5.96
CA GLY A 166 -2.63 2.83 -4.96
C GLY A 166 -3.10 2.68 -3.52
N LEU A 167 -2.18 2.99 -2.61
CA LEU A 167 -2.43 3.07 -1.18
C LEU A 167 -2.70 4.52 -0.79
N LEU A 168 -3.80 4.75 -0.08
CA LEU A 168 -4.18 6.03 0.50
C LEU A 168 -4.07 5.95 2.02
N TRP A 169 -3.37 6.93 2.59
CA TRP A 169 -3.13 7.05 4.03
C TRP A 169 -3.76 8.32 4.57
N SER A 170 -4.35 8.26 5.77
CA SER A 170 -4.96 9.43 6.40
C SER A 170 -4.37 9.73 7.77
N THR A 171 -4.03 10.99 8.02
CA THR A 171 -3.54 11.45 9.34
C THR A 171 -4.66 11.64 10.34
N LYS A 172 -4.34 11.50 11.63
CA LYS A 172 -5.25 11.80 12.73
C LYS A 172 -5.56 13.28 12.89
N ASP A 173 -4.56 14.14 12.82
CA ASP A 173 -4.68 15.50 13.38
C ASP A 173 -5.38 16.50 12.44
N GLN A 174 -5.14 16.38 11.12
CA GLN A 174 -5.72 17.27 10.11
C GLN A 174 -6.55 16.53 9.05
N ASN A 175 -6.76 15.21 9.20
CA ASN A 175 -7.42 14.35 8.19
C ASN A 175 -6.84 14.53 6.77
N ARG A 176 -5.54 14.84 6.65
CA ARG A 176 -4.84 14.90 5.37
C ARG A 176 -4.76 13.51 4.76
N GLN A 177 -4.90 13.45 3.44
CA GLN A 177 -4.78 12.22 2.68
C GLN A 177 -3.49 12.25 1.87
N TYR A 178 -2.73 11.16 1.96
CA TYR A 178 -1.49 10.97 1.23
C TYR A 178 -1.64 9.76 0.32
N ARG A 179 -1.30 9.91 -0.96
CA ARG A 179 -1.03 8.76 -1.82
C ARG A 179 0.38 8.26 -1.50
N ILE A 180 0.50 6.97 -1.20
CA ILE A 180 1.81 6.36 -0.94
C ILE A 180 2.38 5.87 -2.27
N ALA A 181 3.47 6.48 -2.70
CA ALA A 181 4.18 6.09 -3.92
C ALA A 181 5.18 4.95 -3.65
N THR A 182 5.96 5.07 -2.58
CA THR A 182 6.94 4.05 -2.19
C THR A 182 6.92 3.82 -0.68
N MET A 183 7.29 2.61 -0.28
CA MET A 183 7.34 2.18 1.13
C MET A 183 8.74 1.74 1.49
N HIS A 184 9.08 1.88 2.77
CA HIS A 184 10.29 1.27 3.33
C HIS A 184 10.19 -0.25 3.28
N VAL A 185 11.31 -0.92 2.96
CA VAL A 185 11.36 -2.36 2.70
C VAL A 185 10.76 -3.18 3.85
N ALA A 186 11.17 -2.90 5.09
CA ALA A 186 10.64 -3.64 6.25
C ALA A 186 9.14 -3.43 6.49
N THR A 187 8.61 -2.22 6.23
CA THR A 187 7.17 -1.97 6.30
C THR A 187 6.46 -2.71 5.18
N TYR A 188 7.00 -2.70 3.96
CA TYR A 188 6.42 -3.40 2.81
C TYR A 188 6.36 -4.91 3.03
N SER A 189 7.47 -5.54 3.43
CA SER A 189 7.52 -6.99 3.70
C SER A 189 6.53 -7.42 4.79
N GLN A 190 6.37 -6.61 5.84
CA GLN A 190 5.36 -6.86 6.87
C GLN A 190 3.92 -6.52 6.42
N SER A 191 3.75 -5.87 5.27
CA SER A 191 2.44 -5.49 4.69
C SER A 191 1.99 -6.41 3.55
N GLU A 192 2.72 -7.48 3.26
CA GLU A 192 2.48 -8.27 2.05
C GLU A 192 1.10 -8.91 2.04
N ASN A 193 0.66 -9.52 3.15
CA ASN A 193 -0.67 -10.10 3.21
C ASN A 193 -1.75 -9.03 3.12
N PHE A 194 -1.56 -7.83 3.71
CA PHE A 194 -2.48 -6.71 3.50
C PHE A 194 -2.68 -6.42 2.01
N PHE A 195 -1.58 -6.29 1.24
CA PHE A 195 -1.67 -6.03 -0.20
C PHE A 195 -2.32 -7.18 -0.96
N TRP A 196 -1.93 -8.43 -0.67
CA TRP A 196 -2.53 -9.60 -1.33
C TRP A 196 -4.03 -9.69 -1.10
N ARG A 197 -4.50 -9.47 0.13
CA ARG A 197 -5.93 -9.49 0.48
C ARG A 197 -6.73 -8.51 -0.36
N TRP A 198 -6.28 -7.26 -0.41
CA TRP A 198 -6.98 -6.22 -1.15
C TRP A 198 -6.84 -6.35 -2.68
N ARG A 199 -5.69 -6.82 -3.20
CA ARG A 199 -5.53 -7.15 -4.63
C ARG A 199 -6.48 -8.27 -5.06
N LEU A 200 -6.53 -9.35 -4.28
CA LEU A 200 -7.45 -10.47 -4.56
C LEU A 200 -8.89 -9.99 -4.49
N PHE A 201 -9.25 -9.18 -3.50
CA PHE A 201 -10.61 -8.63 -3.41
C PHE A 201 -10.98 -7.73 -4.61
N ALA A 202 -10.07 -6.87 -5.05
CA ALA A 202 -10.24 -6.05 -6.25
C ALA A 202 -10.38 -6.92 -7.52
N LEU A 203 -9.57 -7.98 -7.64
CA LEU A 203 -9.68 -8.96 -8.72
C LEU A 203 -11.05 -9.66 -8.72
N MET A 204 -11.54 -10.08 -7.55
CA MET A 204 -12.86 -10.71 -7.43
C MET A 204 -13.99 -9.76 -7.85
N LYS A 205 -13.90 -8.48 -7.49
CA LYS A 205 -14.81 -7.43 -8.00
C LYS A 205 -14.76 -7.34 -9.52
N ALA A 206 -13.56 -7.34 -10.10
CA ALA A 206 -13.38 -7.30 -11.56
C ALA A 206 -13.96 -8.56 -12.24
N ILE A 207 -13.78 -9.75 -11.67
CA ILE A 207 -14.37 -11.00 -12.15
C ILE A 207 -15.89 -10.91 -12.15
N VAL A 208 -16.51 -10.49 -11.05
CA VAL A 208 -17.98 -10.37 -10.96
C VAL A 208 -18.52 -9.33 -11.95
N LYS A 209 -17.81 -8.22 -12.15
CA LYS A 209 -18.20 -7.16 -13.09
C LYS A 209 -18.14 -7.60 -14.56
N THR A 210 -17.15 -8.43 -14.91
CA THR A 210 -16.92 -8.83 -16.30
C THR A 210 -17.63 -10.13 -16.68
N SER A 211 -17.87 -11.02 -15.71
CA SER A 211 -18.45 -12.35 -15.94
C SER A 211 -19.98 -12.29 -16.06
N PRO A 212 -20.62 -13.32 -16.65
CA PRO A 212 -22.08 -13.40 -16.69
C PRO A 212 -22.66 -13.39 -15.27
N PRO A 213 -23.86 -12.81 -15.06
CA PRO A 213 -24.49 -12.75 -13.75
C PRO A 213 -24.55 -14.13 -13.09
N MET A 214 -23.92 -14.26 -11.93
CA MET A 214 -23.85 -15.51 -11.16
C MET A 214 -24.49 -15.28 -9.78
N PRO A 215 -25.48 -16.10 -9.35
CA PRO A 215 -26.05 -16.01 -8.01
C PRO A 215 -24.99 -16.14 -6.92
N LEU A 216 -25.09 -15.36 -5.84
CA LEU A 216 -24.08 -15.28 -4.77
C LEU A 216 -23.71 -16.65 -4.18
N HIS A 217 -24.69 -17.55 -3.99
CA HIS A 217 -24.44 -18.89 -3.44
C HIS A 217 -23.63 -19.79 -4.38
N LYS A 218 -23.56 -19.47 -5.68
CA LYS A 218 -22.74 -20.17 -6.68
C LYS A 218 -21.36 -19.54 -6.88
N GLN A 219 -21.08 -18.38 -6.29
CA GLN A 219 -19.78 -17.69 -6.35
C GLN A 219 -18.79 -18.34 -5.37
N THR A 220 -18.42 -19.59 -5.64
CA THR A 220 -17.47 -20.37 -4.85
C THR A 220 -16.01 -20.01 -5.20
N PRO A 221 -15.04 -20.33 -4.35
CA PRO A 221 -13.62 -20.16 -4.68
C PRO A 221 -13.20 -20.85 -5.99
N ASP A 222 -13.76 -22.04 -6.27
CA ASP A 222 -13.56 -22.74 -7.56
C ASP A 222 -14.08 -21.95 -8.75
N TRP A 223 -15.23 -21.29 -8.61
CA TRP A 223 -15.77 -20.43 -9.66
C TRP A 223 -14.87 -19.22 -9.91
N PHE A 224 -14.42 -18.54 -8.85
CA PHE A 224 -13.47 -17.43 -8.99
C PHE A 224 -12.16 -17.87 -9.65
N ALA A 225 -11.60 -19.02 -9.25
CA ALA A 225 -10.39 -19.56 -9.86
C ALA A 225 -10.60 -19.88 -11.35
N LYS A 226 -11.75 -20.47 -11.71
CA LYS A 226 -12.11 -20.74 -13.10
C LYS A 226 -12.21 -19.44 -13.92
N MET A 227 -12.94 -18.45 -13.43
CA MET A 227 -13.12 -17.18 -14.14
C MET A 227 -11.81 -16.40 -14.27
N TYR A 228 -10.94 -16.46 -13.26
CA TYR A 228 -9.60 -15.88 -13.37
C TYR A 228 -8.80 -16.52 -14.52
N LEU A 229 -8.76 -17.85 -14.58
CA LEU A 229 -8.04 -18.55 -15.65
C LEU A 229 -8.61 -18.26 -17.04
N GLU A 230 -9.94 -18.18 -17.17
CA GLU A 230 -10.60 -17.97 -18.47
C GLU A 230 -10.51 -16.52 -18.96
N ARG A 231 -10.38 -15.52 -18.08
CA ARG A 231 -10.54 -14.10 -18.45
C ARG A 231 -9.39 -13.18 -18.07
N PHE A 232 -8.53 -13.59 -17.15
CA PHE A 232 -7.50 -12.71 -16.57
C PHE A 232 -6.09 -13.32 -16.62
N ALA A 233 -5.95 -14.64 -16.59
CA ALA A 233 -4.63 -15.28 -16.60
C ALA A 233 -3.93 -15.22 -17.96
N TYR A 234 -4.72 -15.12 -19.05
CA TYR A 234 -4.22 -15.12 -20.42
C TYR A 234 -4.90 -14.04 -21.27
N PRO A 235 -4.65 -12.74 -21.01
CA PRO A 235 -5.07 -11.66 -21.90
C PRO A 235 -4.52 -11.90 -23.31
N THR A 236 -5.32 -11.65 -24.34
CA THR A 236 -4.89 -11.86 -25.73
C THR A 236 -3.68 -10.98 -26.05
N GLU A 237 -3.64 -9.78 -25.47
CA GLU A 237 -2.58 -8.78 -25.63
C GLU A 237 -1.21 -9.28 -25.11
N ASP A 238 -1.22 -10.08 -24.03
CA ASP A 238 0.01 -10.58 -23.39
C ASP A 238 0.74 -11.62 -24.25
N THR A 239 0.06 -12.21 -25.24
CA THR A 239 0.65 -13.17 -26.18
C THR A 239 1.82 -12.55 -26.95
N HIS A 240 1.79 -11.23 -27.18
CA HIS A 240 2.84 -10.51 -27.91
C HIS A 240 3.60 -9.54 -27.01
N GLN A 241 3.05 -9.05 -25.90
CA GLN A 241 3.74 -8.04 -25.10
C GLN A 241 4.82 -8.63 -24.17
N ARG A 242 6.03 -8.07 -24.22
CA ARG A 242 7.16 -8.38 -23.33
C ARG A 242 7.53 -7.14 -22.51
N LEU A 243 7.35 -7.23 -21.19
CA LEU A 243 7.64 -6.14 -20.26
C LEU A 243 9.15 -5.95 -20.00
N ILE A 244 9.92 -7.03 -20.10
CA ILE A 244 11.38 -7.02 -19.91
C ILE A 244 11.99 -7.64 -21.15
N TYR A 245 12.55 -6.81 -22.01
CA TYR A 245 13.18 -7.19 -23.26
C TYR A 245 14.51 -6.43 -23.42
N ASP A 246 15.37 -6.97 -24.28
CA ASP A 246 16.56 -6.28 -24.74
C ASP A 246 16.18 -5.48 -26.00
N SER A 247 16.52 -4.20 -26.07
CA SER A 247 16.22 -3.37 -27.24
C SER A 247 16.98 -3.81 -28.51
N ALA A 248 17.97 -4.69 -28.37
CA ALA A 248 18.64 -5.34 -29.49
C ALA A 248 17.94 -6.62 -29.98
N ASP A 249 16.87 -7.09 -29.31
CA ASP A 249 16.12 -8.29 -29.70
C ASP A 249 15.36 -8.05 -31.01
N PRO A 250 15.71 -8.73 -32.13
CA PRO A 250 15.10 -8.46 -33.43
C PRO A 250 13.62 -8.87 -33.51
N ASP A 251 13.14 -9.69 -32.57
CA ASP A 251 11.73 -10.10 -32.51
C ASP A 251 10.87 -9.06 -31.77
N VAL A 252 11.45 -8.03 -31.14
CA VAL A 252 10.74 -7.11 -30.24
C VAL A 252 10.80 -5.67 -30.75
N ASP A 253 9.64 -5.00 -30.84
CA ASP A 253 9.58 -3.58 -31.19
C ASP A 253 9.95 -2.64 -30.01
N GLU A 254 10.03 -1.33 -30.27
CA GLU A 254 10.33 -0.31 -29.25
C GLU A 254 9.27 -0.23 -28.13
N GLN A 255 8.11 -0.84 -28.32
CA GLN A 255 7.03 -0.91 -27.35
C GLN A 255 7.01 -2.25 -26.60
N GLY A 256 7.95 -3.14 -26.88
CA GLY A 256 8.04 -4.46 -26.27
C GLY A 256 7.14 -5.52 -26.89
N ASN A 257 6.49 -5.28 -28.03
CA ASN A 257 5.67 -6.28 -28.69
C ASN A 257 6.53 -7.21 -29.54
N THR A 258 6.28 -8.50 -29.42
CA THR A 258 6.98 -9.55 -30.15
C THR A 258 6.29 -9.88 -31.46
N GLN A 259 7.03 -10.08 -32.54
CA GLN A 259 6.44 -10.52 -33.82
C GLN A 259 5.93 -11.95 -33.68
N THR A 260 6.70 -12.81 -33.00
CA THR A 260 6.27 -14.17 -32.70
C THR A 260 5.37 -14.25 -31.47
N PRO A 261 4.28 -15.03 -31.50
CA PRO A 261 3.47 -15.31 -30.31
C PRO A 261 4.29 -16.01 -29.24
N ARG A 262 4.26 -15.48 -28.03
CA ARG A 262 4.94 -16.06 -26.87
C ARG A 262 4.09 -17.13 -26.21
N GLN A 263 4.77 -18.12 -25.64
CA GLN A 263 4.13 -19.06 -24.72
C GLN A 263 3.97 -18.42 -23.34
N LEU A 264 2.73 -18.12 -22.97
CA LEU A 264 2.40 -17.64 -21.63
C LEU A 264 2.65 -18.73 -20.58
N LEU A 265 3.11 -18.32 -19.39
CA LEU A 265 3.26 -19.22 -18.25
C LEU A 265 1.89 -19.82 -17.92
N LYS A 266 1.78 -21.16 -17.98
CA LYS A 266 0.54 -21.85 -17.64
C LYS A 266 0.35 -21.83 -16.13
N VAL A 267 -0.59 -21.01 -15.68
CA VAL A 267 -1.02 -20.96 -14.27
C VAL A 267 -1.96 -22.13 -14.01
N HIS A 268 -1.63 -22.96 -13.02
CA HIS A 268 -2.49 -24.08 -12.63
C HIS A 268 -3.59 -23.62 -11.67
N LYS A 269 -4.78 -24.22 -11.76
CA LYS A 269 -5.92 -23.90 -10.88
C LYS A 269 -5.58 -24.00 -9.39
N SER A 270 -4.71 -24.94 -9.00
CA SER A 270 -4.29 -25.12 -7.61
C SER A 270 -3.46 -23.95 -7.07
N GLU A 271 -2.73 -23.22 -7.92
CA GLU A 271 -1.96 -22.04 -7.51
C GLU A 271 -2.90 -20.88 -7.18
N VAL A 272 -3.89 -20.65 -8.07
CA VAL A 272 -4.94 -19.65 -7.85
C VAL A 272 -5.76 -19.96 -6.60
N LEU A 273 -6.14 -21.23 -6.42
CA LEU A 273 -6.81 -21.68 -5.20
C LEU A 273 -5.90 -21.57 -3.97
N GLY A 274 -4.60 -21.77 -4.12
CA GLY A 274 -3.62 -21.55 -3.06
C GLY A 274 -3.57 -20.11 -2.59
N LEU A 275 -3.67 -19.14 -3.52
CA LEU A 275 -3.78 -17.72 -3.19
C LEU A 275 -5.07 -17.41 -2.43
N PHE A 276 -6.23 -17.91 -2.90
CA PHE A 276 -7.49 -17.75 -2.15
C PHE A 276 -7.43 -18.43 -0.78
N ALA A 277 -6.84 -19.62 -0.72
CA ALA A 277 -6.64 -20.36 0.52
C ALA A 277 -5.80 -19.55 1.51
N SER A 278 -4.72 -18.89 1.05
CA SER A 278 -3.86 -18.04 1.91
C SER A 278 -4.66 -16.97 2.65
N GLN A 279 -5.68 -16.39 2.01
CA GLN A 279 -6.47 -15.29 2.58
C GLN A 279 -7.90 -15.67 2.98
N ALA A 280 -8.26 -16.95 2.96
CA ALA A 280 -9.63 -17.43 3.16
C ALA A 280 -10.26 -16.97 4.49
N GLU A 281 -9.48 -16.98 5.56
CA GLU A 281 -9.91 -16.52 6.89
C GLU A 281 -10.32 -15.05 6.89
N TRP A 282 -9.53 -14.20 6.23
CA TRP A 282 -9.81 -12.77 6.15
C TRP A 282 -11.07 -12.49 5.33
N PHE A 283 -11.30 -13.21 4.24
CA PHE A 283 -12.52 -13.04 3.43
C PHE A 283 -13.80 -13.34 4.21
N VAL A 284 -13.76 -14.30 5.14
CA VAL A 284 -14.92 -14.69 5.95
C VAL A 284 -15.13 -13.73 7.14
N THR A 285 -14.05 -13.22 7.72
CA THR A 285 -14.11 -12.44 8.97
C THR A 285 -14.14 -10.92 8.74
N ASN A 286 -13.68 -10.41 7.61
CA ASN A 286 -13.56 -8.96 7.39
C ASN A 286 -14.91 -8.30 7.04
N ASP A 287 -15.32 -7.32 7.84
CA ASP A 287 -16.62 -6.64 7.67
C ASP A 287 -16.72 -5.79 6.39
N ALA A 288 -15.62 -5.26 5.87
CA ALA A 288 -15.65 -4.51 4.62
C ALA A 288 -15.98 -5.43 3.44
N VAL A 289 -15.40 -6.64 3.42
CA VAL A 289 -15.70 -7.67 2.42
C VAL A 289 -17.16 -8.13 2.53
N ARG A 290 -17.63 -8.37 3.77
CA ARG A 290 -19.01 -8.84 4.02
C ARG A 290 -20.06 -7.82 3.59
N ARG A 291 -19.81 -6.52 3.80
CA ARG A 291 -20.72 -5.43 3.41
C ARG A 291 -20.97 -5.35 1.90
N GLU A 292 -19.99 -5.73 1.10
CA GLU A 292 -20.06 -5.68 -0.36
C GLU A 292 -20.88 -6.82 -0.97
N LYS A 293 -21.26 -7.83 -0.17
CA LYS A 293 -22.10 -8.97 -0.58
C LYS A 293 -21.59 -9.68 -1.84
N LEU A 294 -20.27 -9.65 -2.09
CA LEU A 294 -19.65 -10.32 -3.24
C LEU A 294 -19.50 -11.82 -3.05
N LEU A 295 -19.51 -12.30 -1.81
CA LEU A 295 -19.15 -13.68 -1.51
C LEU A 295 -20.36 -14.44 -0.98
N GLY A 296 -20.54 -15.68 -1.45
CA GLY A 296 -21.39 -16.65 -0.77
C GLY A 296 -20.73 -17.04 0.55
N LEU A 297 -21.03 -16.33 1.65
CA LEU A 297 -20.35 -16.53 2.94
C LEU A 297 -20.34 -17.99 3.40
N HIS A 298 -21.41 -18.74 3.14
CA HIS A 298 -21.49 -20.15 3.47
C HIS A 298 -20.48 -21.02 2.69
N SER A 299 -20.30 -20.77 1.39
CA SER A 299 -19.33 -21.53 0.57
C SER A 299 -17.89 -21.17 0.93
N TRP A 300 -17.63 -19.92 1.27
CA TRP A 300 -16.32 -19.44 1.72
C TRP A 300 -15.96 -19.93 3.12
N ASP A 301 -16.91 -19.99 4.05
CA ASP A 301 -16.71 -20.58 5.37
C ASP A 301 -16.37 -22.08 5.25
N LYS A 302 -17.13 -22.83 4.44
CA LYS A 302 -16.83 -24.24 4.15
C LYS A 302 -15.43 -24.40 3.56
N PHE A 303 -15.05 -23.52 2.62
CA PHE A 303 -13.72 -23.53 2.02
C PHE A 303 -12.63 -23.24 3.04
N TRP A 304 -12.81 -22.24 3.90
CA TRP A 304 -11.85 -21.91 4.97
C TRP A 304 -11.64 -23.09 5.94
N ARG A 305 -12.71 -23.76 6.39
CA ARG A 305 -12.61 -24.97 7.24
C ARG A 305 -11.84 -26.09 6.56
N MET A 306 -12.05 -26.29 5.25
CA MET A 306 -11.30 -27.25 4.45
C MET A 306 -9.82 -26.85 4.35
N VAL A 307 -9.52 -25.58 4.03
CA VAL A 307 -8.16 -25.05 3.94
C VAL A 307 -7.38 -25.24 5.24
N LYS A 308 -8.01 -25.02 6.40
CA LYS A 308 -7.38 -25.31 7.71
C LYS A 308 -6.88 -26.77 7.79
N LYS A 309 -7.69 -27.74 7.36
CA LYS A 309 -7.33 -29.17 7.35
C LYS A 309 -6.23 -29.48 6.31
N GLU A 310 -6.33 -28.91 5.12
CA GLU A 310 -5.35 -29.13 4.05
C GLU A 310 -3.99 -28.51 4.35
N ARG A 311 -3.95 -27.32 4.98
CA ARG A 311 -2.72 -26.70 5.49
C ARG A 311 -1.97 -27.64 6.42
N GLN A 312 -2.67 -28.30 7.34
CA GLN A 312 -2.07 -29.27 8.26
C GLN A 312 -1.57 -30.54 7.56
N ARG A 313 -2.31 -31.03 6.57
CA ARG A 313 -1.89 -32.19 5.77
C ARG A 313 -0.64 -31.88 4.95
N ALA A 314 -0.59 -30.70 4.33
CA ALA A 314 0.56 -30.21 3.59
C ALA A 314 1.77 -29.99 4.52
N ALA A 315 1.54 -29.40 5.70
CA ALA A 315 2.55 -29.22 6.76
C ALA A 315 3.25 -30.53 7.14
N ARG A 316 2.48 -31.59 7.39
CA ARG A 316 3.00 -32.93 7.73
C ARG A 316 3.86 -33.54 6.62
N ARG A 317 3.70 -33.05 5.38
CA ARG A 317 4.48 -33.47 4.21
C ARG A 317 5.61 -32.48 3.85
N GLY A 318 5.86 -31.48 4.69
CA GLY A 318 6.87 -30.45 4.43
C GLY A 318 6.50 -29.48 3.29
N VAL A 319 5.22 -29.37 2.93
CA VAL A 319 4.74 -28.49 1.86
C VAL A 319 3.97 -27.31 2.44
N MET A 320 4.34 -26.09 2.05
CA MET A 320 3.60 -24.88 2.40
C MET A 320 2.54 -24.59 1.33
N TRP A 321 1.33 -25.11 1.52
CA TRP A 321 0.19 -24.79 0.65
C TRP A 321 -0.85 -23.92 1.36
N GLY A 322 -1.23 -22.82 0.71
CA GLY A 322 -2.32 -21.97 1.13
C GLY A 322 -2.08 -21.23 2.44
N TRP A 323 -0.83 -21.02 2.87
CA TRP A 323 -0.49 -20.23 4.06
C TRP A 323 -0.36 -18.74 3.72
N PRO A 324 -0.75 -17.82 4.62
CA PRO A 324 -0.38 -16.40 4.49
C PRO A 324 1.14 -16.25 4.48
N ILE A 325 1.64 -15.24 3.77
CA ILE A 325 3.09 -14.98 3.65
C ILE A 325 3.67 -14.65 5.03
N GLY A 326 4.87 -15.16 5.32
CA GLY A 326 5.58 -14.93 6.58
C GLY A 326 5.01 -15.67 7.80
N LYS A 327 3.94 -16.45 7.65
CA LYS A 327 3.45 -17.35 8.71
C LYS A 327 4.06 -18.74 8.55
N GLU A 328 5.27 -18.94 9.06
CA GLU A 328 5.90 -20.26 9.12
C GLU A 328 5.34 -21.12 10.26
N HIS A 329 5.56 -22.44 10.18
CA HIS A 329 5.05 -23.41 11.13
C HIS A 329 5.71 -23.29 12.50
N GLY A 330 5.01 -22.65 13.44
CA GLY A 330 5.10 -23.05 14.84
C GLY A 330 4.39 -24.41 15.00
N ALA A 331 5.07 -25.51 14.65
CA ALA A 331 4.51 -26.87 14.71
C ALA A 331 3.93 -27.25 16.08
N GLY A 332 4.31 -26.56 17.16
CA GLY A 332 3.87 -26.82 18.53
C GLY A 332 2.63 -26.05 19.02
N GLY A 333 2.18 -24.98 18.34
CA GLY A 333 1.15 -24.09 18.88
C GLY A 333 -0.29 -24.38 18.46
N PHE A 334 -0.49 -25.01 17.29
CA PHE A 334 -1.80 -25.01 16.62
C PHE A 334 -2.72 -26.18 16.98
N LEU A 335 -2.18 -27.27 17.54
CA LEU A 335 -3.00 -28.44 17.90
C LEU A 335 -3.94 -28.16 19.09
N SER A 336 -3.59 -27.21 19.96
CA SER A 336 -4.34 -26.92 21.18
C SER A 336 -5.52 -25.95 21.00
N SER A 337 -5.52 -25.01 20.03
CA SER A 337 -6.61 -24.01 19.91
C SER A 337 -7.79 -24.49 19.06
N LEU A 338 -7.59 -25.51 18.22
CA LEU A 338 -8.59 -25.97 17.24
C LEU A 338 -9.78 -26.71 17.85
N GLU A 339 -9.60 -27.40 18.97
CA GLU A 339 -10.70 -28.07 19.68
C GLU A 339 -11.59 -27.05 20.41
N SER A 340 -11.02 -25.92 20.86
CA SER A 340 -11.75 -24.87 21.58
C SER A 340 -12.50 -23.91 20.65
N GLU A 341 -11.90 -23.50 19.51
CA GLU A 341 -12.50 -22.48 18.63
C GLU A 341 -13.70 -22.98 17.81
N GLY A 342 -13.73 -24.28 17.49
CA GLY A 342 -14.84 -24.87 16.74
C GLY A 342 -16.18 -24.78 17.47
N GLU A 343 -16.17 -24.87 18.80
CA GLU A 343 -17.37 -24.77 19.63
C GLU A 343 -17.86 -23.32 19.81
N GLU A 344 -16.95 -22.34 19.80
CA GLU A 344 -17.27 -20.93 20.04
C GLU A 344 -17.88 -20.25 18.80
N LEU A 345 -17.37 -20.57 17.61
CA LEU A 345 -17.92 -20.04 16.36
C LEU A 345 -19.31 -20.60 16.06
N ASP A 346 -19.56 -21.88 16.36
CA ASP A 346 -20.89 -22.48 16.26
C ASP A 346 -21.88 -21.85 17.26
N LYS A 347 -21.42 -21.35 18.41
CA LYS A 347 -22.25 -20.54 19.34
C LYS A 347 -22.56 -19.16 18.76
N LEU A 348 -21.58 -18.47 18.17
CA LEU A 348 -21.77 -17.14 17.55
C LEU A 348 -22.71 -17.17 16.33
N VAL A 349 -22.60 -18.20 15.49
CA VAL A 349 -23.50 -18.38 14.34
C VAL A 349 -24.93 -18.70 14.80
N LYS A 350 -25.10 -19.46 15.89
CA LYS A 350 -26.41 -19.74 16.49
C LYS A 350 -27.02 -18.53 17.21
N GLN A 351 -26.21 -17.59 17.73
CA GLN A 351 -26.68 -16.40 18.42
C GLN A 351 -27.12 -15.26 17.50
N ASN A 352 -26.70 -15.25 16.23
CA ASN A 352 -27.16 -14.30 15.21
C ASN A 352 -27.90 -15.01 14.07
N PRO A 353 -29.07 -15.64 14.32
CA PRO A 353 -29.91 -16.09 13.22
C PRO A 353 -30.38 -14.85 12.48
N VAL A 354 -29.88 -14.66 11.25
CA VAL A 354 -30.40 -13.65 10.32
C VAL A 354 -31.84 -14.06 10.02
N THR A 355 -32.77 -13.58 10.83
CA THR A 355 -34.21 -13.68 10.58
C THR A 355 -34.52 -12.69 9.45
N GLY A 356 -34.46 -13.20 8.22
CA GLY A 356 -35.02 -12.50 7.08
C GLY A 356 -36.52 -12.30 7.33
N LYS A 357 -36.93 -11.08 7.64
CA LYS A 357 -38.32 -10.67 7.49
C LYS A 357 -38.60 -10.60 5.99
N SER A 358 -39.35 -11.57 5.50
CA SER A 358 -40.03 -11.50 4.21
C SER A 358 -41.06 -10.38 4.30
N HIS A 359 -40.92 -9.35 3.47
CA HIS A 359 -41.97 -8.37 3.19
C HIS A 359 -42.54 -8.66 1.80
#